data_AF-A0A511ZIN4-F1
#
_entry.id   AF-A0A511ZIN4-F1
#
_cell.length_a   1.000
_cell.length_b   1.000
_cell.length_c   1.000
_cell.angle_alpha   90.00
_cell.angle_beta   90.00
_cell.angle_gamma   90.00
#
_symmetry.space_group_name_H-M   'P 1'
#
loop_
_entity.id
_entity.type
_entity.pdbx_description
1 polymer ?
#
loop_
_entity_poly.entity_id
_entity_poly.type
_entity_poly.pdbx_seq_one_letter_code
_entity_poly.pdbx_strand_id
1 'polypeptide(L)' 'MDEDPVAAVKKNIKDASMIHIKDFYYRLESAHYLGEGWFQTASGNYLRGAISGHGDINLYDIIHVIKQSGYDGYISIEFE' A
#
# COMPACT_ATOMS: atom_id res chain seq x y z
N MET A 1 -3.99 -5.64 2.86
CA MET A 1 -2.55 -5.92 2.93
C MET A 1 -2.36 -6.88 4.08
N ASP A 2 -2.13 -8.15 3.76
CA ASP A 2 -1.80 -9.15 4.78
C ASP A 2 -0.30 -9.45 4.84
N GLU A 3 0.44 -9.09 3.77
CA GLU A 3 1.90 -9.09 3.71
C GLU A 3 2.44 -7.67 3.90
N ASP A 4 3.67 -7.56 4.42
CA ASP A 4 4.40 -6.30 4.49
C ASP A 4 4.56 -5.69 3.08
N PRO A 5 4.06 -4.46 2.83
CA PRO A 5 4.10 -3.84 1.51
C PRO A 5 5.51 -3.67 0.93
N VAL A 6 6.50 -3.37 1.77
CA VAL A 6 7.88 -3.14 1.32
C VAL A 6 8.51 -4.46 0.85
N ALA A 7 8.30 -5.54 1.61
CA ALA A 7 8.74 -6.89 1.24
C ALA A 7 8.07 -7.37 -0.04
N ALA A 8 6.75 -7.17 -0.17
CA ALA A 8 6.01 -7.52 -1.38
C ALA A 8 6.54 -6.76 -2.61
N VAL A 9 6.82 -5.46 -2.50
CA VAL A 9 7.40 -4.68 -3.61
C VAL A 9 8.79 -5.19 -3.97
N LYS A 10 9.68 -5.39 -3.00
CA LYS A 10 11.04 -5.95 -3.25
C LYS A 10 10.99 -7.28 -4.02
N LYS A 11 10.02 -8.13 -3.71
CA LYS A 11 9.87 -9.45 -4.34
C LYS A 11 9.39 -9.37 -5.80
N ASN A 12 8.53 -8.40 -6.12
CA ASN A 12 7.81 -8.35 -7.40
C ASN A 12 8.28 -7.24 -8.35
N ILE A 13 9.11 -6.28 -7.90
CA ILE A 13 9.47 -5.07 -8.68
C ILE A 13 10.08 -5.36 -10.06
N LYS A 14 10.80 -6.48 -10.20
CA LYS A 14 11.42 -6.90 -11.47
C LYS A 14 10.40 -7.31 -12.55
N ASP A 15 9.20 -7.70 -12.14
CA ASP A 15 8.14 -8.19 -13.01
C ASP A 15 7.06 -7.10 -13.25
N ALA A 16 7.23 -5.92 -12.64
CA ALA A 16 6.26 -4.83 -12.72
C ALA A 16 6.26 -4.16 -14.11
N SER A 17 5.10 -4.08 -14.74
CA SER A 17 4.88 -3.30 -15.98
C SER A 17 4.35 -1.90 -15.71
N MET A 18 3.68 -1.70 -14.57
CA MET A 18 3.03 -0.45 -14.16
C MET A 18 3.02 -0.37 -12.63
N ILE A 19 3.22 0.83 -12.06
CA ILE A 19 3.18 1.04 -10.61
C ILE A 19 2.09 2.04 -10.25
N HIS A 20 1.22 1.67 -9.31
CA HIS A 20 0.19 2.54 -8.76
C HIS A 20 0.55 2.86 -7.31
N ILE A 21 0.67 4.14 -6.99
CA ILE A 21 0.89 4.63 -5.63
C ILE A 21 -0.48 4.90 -5.03
N LYS A 22 -0.86 4.04 -4.07
CA LYS A 22 -2.03 4.17 -3.21
C LYS A 22 -1.60 4.16 -1.75
N ASP A 23 -2.41 4.75 -0.90
CA ASP A 23 -2.17 4.75 0.54
C ASP A 23 -3.45 4.41 1.30
N PHE A 24 -3.27 3.84 2.48
CA PHE A 24 -4.36 3.34 3.30
C PHE A 24 -4.06 3.55 4.76
N TYR A 25 -5.08 3.90 5.54
CA TYR A 25 -5.05 3.68 6.97
C TYR A 25 -5.20 2.18 7.24
N TYR A 26 -4.44 1.66 8.20
CA TYR A 26 -4.41 0.24 8.56
C TYR A 26 -4.75 0.03 10.03
N ARG A 27 -5.71 -0.84 10.33
CA ARG A 27 -6.06 -1.21 11.71
C ARG A 27 -6.15 -2.73 11.84
N LEU A 28 -5.74 -3.23 12.99
CA LEU A 28 -5.85 -4.65 13.30
C LEU A 28 -7.33 -5.06 13.42
N GLU A 29 -7.62 -6.35 13.20
CA GLU A 29 -8.95 -6.94 13.36
C GLU A 29 -9.59 -6.62 14.74
N SER A 30 -8.77 -6.48 15.79
CA SER A 30 -9.22 -6.14 17.14
C SER A 30 -9.73 -4.71 17.31
N ALA A 31 -9.65 -3.87 16.26
CA ALA A 31 -10.20 -2.52 16.31
C ALA A 31 -11.74 -2.56 16.30
N HIS A 32 -12.36 -1.92 17.29
CA HIS A 32 -13.81 -1.85 17.41
C HIS A 32 -14.39 -0.58 16.78
N TYR A 33 -15.54 -0.70 16.12
CA TYR A 33 -16.38 0.42 15.65
C TYR A 33 -15.66 1.45 14.75
N LEU A 34 -15.08 1.00 13.64
CA LEU A 34 -14.35 1.87 12.70
C LEU A 34 -15.26 2.74 11.80
N GLY A 35 -16.54 2.40 11.67
CA GLY A 35 -17.52 3.14 10.88
C GLY A 35 -17.42 2.89 9.37
N GLU A 36 -18.11 3.72 8.59
CA GLU A 36 -18.15 3.62 7.12
C GLU A 36 -16.80 3.90 6.45
N GLY A 37 -16.58 3.31 5.28
CA GLY A 37 -15.37 3.50 4.47
C GLY A 37 -14.20 2.57 4.82
N TRP A 38 -14.34 1.72 5.83
CA TRP A 38 -13.39 0.64 6.11
C TRP A 38 -13.81 -0.65 5.43
N PHE A 39 -12.85 -1.36 4.84
CA PHE A 39 -13.02 -2.69 4.26
C PHE A 39 -11.97 -3.64 4.83
N GLN A 40 -12.23 -4.95 4.76
CA GLN A 40 -11.38 -5.96 5.37
C GLN A 40 -10.39 -6.58 4.37
N THR A 41 -9.20 -6.91 4.86
CA THR A 41 -8.25 -7.80 4.19
C THR A 41 -8.69 -9.26 4.33
N ALA A 42 -7.99 -10.20 3.69
CA ALA A 42 -8.34 -11.61 3.79
C ALA A 42 -8.10 -12.18 5.20
N SER A 43 -7.15 -11.61 5.96
CA SER A 43 -6.93 -11.96 7.36
C SER A 43 -7.80 -11.22 8.37
N GLY A 44 -8.75 -10.38 7.92
CA GLY A 44 -9.69 -9.67 8.78
C GLY A 44 -9.22 -8.31 9.31
N ASN A 45 -8.00 -7.86 8.96
CA ASN A 45 -7.54 -6.51 9.26
C ASN A 45 -8.32 -5.47 8.44
N TYR A 46 -8.36 -4.23 8.90
CA TYR A 46 -9.12 -3.17 8.26
C TYR A 46 -8.23 -2.20 7.50
N LEU A 47 -8.70 -1.81 6.32
CA LEU A 47 -8.13 -0.78 5.47
C LEU A 47 -9.16 0.30 5.17
N ARG A 48 -8.69 1.54 5.04
CA ARG A 48 -9.47 2.66 4.51
C ARG A 48 -8.58 3.51 3.63
N GLY A 49 -9.07 3.88 2.45
CA GLY A 49 -8.31 4.74 1.52
C GLY A 49 -7.83 6.03 2.17
N ALA A 50 -6.59 6.40 1.88
CA ALA A 50 -5.95 7.62 2.36
C ALA A 50 -5.29 8.35 1.20
N ILE A 51 -5.25 9.69 1.29
CA ILE A 51 -4.49 10.51 0.34
C ILE A 51 -3.03 10.05 0.42
N SER A 52 -2.36 9.90 -0.73
CA SER A 52 -0.98 9.39 -0.75
C SER A 52 -0.05 10.21 0.14
N GLY A 53 0.60 9.53 1.09
CA GLY A 53 1.49 10.13 2.08
C GLY A 53 0.81 10.52 3.39
N HIS A 54 -0.49 10.29 3.53
CA HIS A 54 -1.26 10.56 4.75
C HIS A 54 -1.72 9.28 5.46
N GLY A 55 -1.60 8.12 4.82
CA GLY A 55 -1.97 6.83 5.40
C GLY A 55 -0.84 6.20 6.21
N ASP A 56 -1.01 4.92 6.51
CA ASP A 56 -0.11 4.14 7.35
C ASP A 56 0.85 3.27 6.52
N ILE A 57 0.74 3.27 5.19
CA ILE A 57 1.65 2.51 4.33
C ILE A 57 3.01 3.22 4.31
N ASN A 58 4.09 2.47 4.48
CA ASN A 58 5.45 2.99 4.41
C ASN A 58 5.87 3.29 2.95
N LEU A 59 5.26 4.34 2.38
CA LEU A 59 5.49 4.77 1.01
C LEU A 59 6.94 5.22 0.77
N TYR A 60 7.61 5.77 1.78
CA TYR A 60 9.00 6.20 1.65
C TYR A 60 9.92 5.04 1.27
N ASP A 61 9.87 3.93 2.01
CA ASP A 61 10.70 2.76 1.72
C ASP A 61 10.27 2.05 0.44
N ILE A 62 8.96 2.02 0.13
CA ILE A 62 8.46 1.51 -1.14
C ILE A 62 9.05 2.29 -2.31
N ILE A 63 8.95 3.62 -2.29
CA ILE A 63 9.48 4.50 -3.33
C ILE A 63 11.01 4.37 -3.42
N HIS A 64 11.69 4.22 -2.28
CA HIS A 64 13.13 3.97 -2.27
C HIS A 64 13.49 2.67 -2.99
N VAL A 65 12.75 1.57 -2.75
CA VAL A 65 12.95 0.29 -3.45
C VAL A 65 12.72 0.44 -4.95
N ILE A 66 11.63 1.09 -5.36
CA ILE A 66 11.31 1.33 -6.78
C ILE A 66 12.44 2.13 -7.45
N LYS A 67 12.94 3.17 -6.78
CA LYS A 67 14.05 3.97 -7.31
C LYS A 67 15.33 3.14 -7.45
N GLN A 68 15.65 2.30 -6.45
CA GLN A 68 16.85 1.46 -6.46
C GLN A 68 16.78 0.32 -7.49
N SER A 69 15.59 -0.14 -7.86
CA SER A 69 15.43 -1.20 -8.86
C SER A 69 15.73 -0.74 -10.29
N GLY A 70 15.83 0.56 -10.53
CA GLY A 70 16.00 1.12 -11.88
C GLY A 70 14.73 1.07 -12.72
N TYR A 71 13.55 0.96 -12.08
CA TYR A 71 12.27 1.02 -12.79
C TYR A 71 12.13 2.37 -13.52
N ASP A 72 11.91 2.32 -14.83
CA ASP A 72 11.80 3.49 -15.72
C ASP A 72 10.42 3.63 -16.40
N GLY A 73 9.47 2.78 -16.00
CA GLY A 73 8.10 2.78 -16.50
C GLY A 73 7.21 3.84 -15.84
N TYR A 74 5.90 3.70 -16.06
CA TYR A 74 4.92 4.65 -15.58
C TYR A 74 4.56 4.42 -14.10
N ILE A 75 4.42 5.53 -13.39
CA ILE A 75 3.93 5.57 -12.01
C ILE A 75 2.69 6.46 -11.98
N SER A 76 1.57 5.90 -11.53
CA SER A 76 0.31 6.62 -11.32
C SER A 76 0.07 6.85 -9.84
N ILE A 77 -0.53 8.00 -9.49
CA ILE A 77 -1.05 8.26 -8.14
C ILE A 77 -2.56 8.01 -8.18
N GLU A 78 -3.05 7.15 -7.30
CA GLU A 78 -4.46 6.80 -7.21
C GLU A 78 -5.01 6.97 -5.79
N PHE A 79 -6.29 7.30 -5.71
CA PHE A 79 -7.04 7.45 -4.46
C PHE A 79 -8.44 6.87 -4.63
N GLU A 80 -8.92 6.17 -3.60
CA GLU A 80 -10.25 5.54 -3.52
C GLU A 80 -10.89 5.77 -2.16
#